data_AF-A0AAD2PRM7-F1
#
_entry.id   AF-A0AAD2PRM7-F1
#
_cell.length_a   1.000
_cell.length_b   1.000
_cell.length_c   1.000
_cell.angle_alpha   90.00
_cell.angle_beta   90.00
_cell.angle_gamma   90.00
#
_symmetry.space_group_name_H-M   'P 1'
#
loop_
_entity.id
_entity.type
_entity.pdbx_description
1 polymer ?
#
loop_
_entity_poly.entity_id
_entity_poly.type
_entity_poly.pdbx_seq_one_letter_code
_entity_poly.pdbx_strand_id
1 'polypeptide(L)'
;MSEDAVNKTKKRFIAGAVCPACSEADKLMMWNEDGVPHRECVACGFTDTLNEQGLSVPSELGTRVNQQAPKPAAAKVQTVQFFPNPKLKKPAD
;
A
#
# COMPACT_ATOMS: atom_id res chain seq x y z
N MET A 1 -5.73 -35.98 -9.99
CA MET A 1 -6.68 -35.20 -10.79
C MET A 1 -7.00 -33.98 -9.95
N SER A 2 -6.43 -32.84 -10.32
CA SER A 2 -6.50 -31.60 -9.54
C SER A 2 -7.80 -30.90 -9.89
N GLU A 3 -8.83 -31.12 -9.08
CA GLU A 3 -10.08 -30.36 -9.14
C GLU A 3 -9.90 -29.09 -8.30
N ASP A 4 -9.23 -28.10 -8.88
CA ASP A 4 -9.37 -26.71 -8.45
C ASP A 4 -10.81 -26.30 -8.75
N ALA A 5 -11.70 -26.57 -7.80
CA ALA A 5 -13.07 -26.10 -7.83
C ALA A 5 -13.02 -24.57 -7.87
N VAL A 6 -13.12 -24.00 -9.07
CA VAL A 6 -13.38 -22.58 -9.29
C VAL A 6 -14.73 -22.29 -8.65
N ASN A 7 -14.71 -21.96 -7.36
CA ASN A 7 -15.85 -21.50 -6.61
C ASN A 7 -16.21 -20.14 -7.20
N LYS A 8 -17.01 -20.17 -8.28
CA LYS A 8 -17.39 -18.98 -9.05
C LYS A 8 -18.21 -18.09 -8.13
N THR A 9 -17.55 -17.12 -7.52
CA THR A 9 -18.12 -16.21 -6.54
C THR A 9 -19.33 -15.52 -7.16
N LYS A 10 -20.52 -15.79 -6.60
CA LYS A 10 -21.77 -15.29 -7.17
C LYS A 10 -21.87 -13.79 -6.96
N LYS A 11 -21.82 -13.03 -8.06
CA LYS A 11 -22.06 -11.58 -8.06
C LYS A 11 -23.53 -11.28 -7.71
N ARG A 12 -23.75 -10.34 -6.79
CA ARG A 12 -25.05 -9.87 -6.28
C ARG A 12 -25.30 -8.43 -6.71
N PHE A 13 -26.48 -8.13 -7.21
CA PHE A 13 -26.86 -6.79 -7.61
C PHE A 13 -27.17 -5.88 -6.40
N ILE A 14 -26.82 -4.59 -6.47
CA ILE A 14 -27.12 -3.59 -5.44
C ILE A 14 -28.17 -2.60 -5.96
N ALA A 15 -29.41 -2.75 -5.51
CA ALA A 15 -30.50 -1.84 -5.86
C ALA A 15 -30.36 -0.48 -5.16
N GLY A 16 -30.63 0.60 -5.87
CA GLY A 16 -30.56 1.98 -5.39
C GLY A 16 -29.15 2.55 -5.25
N ALA A 17 -28.11 1.79 -5.60
CA ALA A 17 -26.73 2.27 -5.52
C ALA A 17 -26.32 3.00 -6.80
N VAL A 18 -25.70 4.17 -6.63
CA VAL A 18 -25.16 4.99 -7.71
C VAL A 18 -23.67 4.69 -7.90
N CYS A 19 -23.25 4.43 -9.13
CA CYS A 19 -21.84 4.22 -9.45
C CYS A 19 -21.02 5.50 -9.20
N PRO A 20 -19.92 5.45 -8.43
CA PRO A 20 -19.08 6.63 -8.18
C PRO A 20 -18.31 7.11 -9.43
N ALA A 21 -18.15 6.25 -10.45
CA ALA A 21 -17.39 6.56 -11.65
C ALA A 21 -18.24 7.17 -12.78
N CYS A 22 -19.43 6.60 -13.07
CA CYS A 22 -20.29 7.06 -14.16
C CYS A 22 -21.63 7.66 -13.69
N SER A 23 -21.90 7.69 -12.38
CA SER A 23 -23.13 8.22 -11.79
C SER A 23 -24.43 7.53 -12.23
N GLU A 24 -24.34 6.37 -12.87
CA GLU A 24 -25.52 5.56 -13.19
C GLU A 24 -26.02 4.82 -11.94
N ALA A 25 -27.34 4.86 -11.74
CA ALA A 25 -28.01 4.06 -10.72
C ALA A 25 -28.20 2.61 -11.19
N ASP A 26 -28.25 1.69 -10.23
CA ASP A 26 -28.66 0.30 -10.49
C ASP A 26 -27.74 -0.41 -11.49
N LYS A 27 -26.43 -0.21 -11.34
CA LYS A 27 -25.39 -0.87 -12.17
C LYS A 27 -24.29 -1.54 -11.36
N LEU A 28 -24.34 -1.49 -10.03
CA LEU A 28 -23.31 -2.07 -9.17
C LEU A 28 -23.61 -3.53 -8.81
N MET A 29 -22.58 -4.37 -8.90
CA MET A 29 -22.58 -5.79 -8.56
C MET A 29 -21.51 -6.03 -7.50
N MET A 30 -21.85 -6.73 -6.42
CA MET A 30 -20.95 -7.06 -5.30
C MET A 30 -20.72 -8.56 -5.19
N TRP A 31 -19.49 -8.98 -4.92
CA TRP A 31 -19.13 -10.37 -4.58
C TRP A 31 -18.07 -10.38 -3.51
N ASN A 32 -17.83 -11.54 -2.91
CA ASN A 32 -16.69 -11.75 -2.01
C ASN A 32 -15.72 -12.70 -2.69
N GLU A 33 -14.44 -12.37 -2.67
CA GLU A 33 -13.36 -13.18 -3.22
C GLU A 33 -12.29 -13.29 -2.13
N ASP A 34 -11.98 -14.52 -1.70
CA ASP A 34 -11.00 -14.80 -0.63
C ASP A 34 -11.21 -14.00 0.67
N GLY A 35 -12.48 -13.73 1.02
CA GLY A 35 -12.86 -12.96 2.20
C GLY A 35 -12.83 -11.44 2.02
N VAL A 36 -12.44 -10.95 0.84
CA VAL A 36 -12.46 -9.53 0.49
C VAL A 36 -13.74 -9.20 -0.28
N PRO A 37 -14.53 -8.20 0.16
CA PRO A 37 -15.68 -7.72 -0.60
C PRO A 37 -15.24 -6.87 -1.79
N HIS A 38 -15.74 -7.20 -2.97
CA HIS A 38 -15.50 -6.51 -4.23
C HIS A 38 -16.80 -5.95 -4.80
N ARG A 39 -16.74 -4.78 -5.45
CA ARG A 39 -17.84 -4.23 -6.25
C ARG A 39 -17.39 -3.89 -7.67
N GLU A 40 -18.28 -4.05 -8.64
CA GLU A 40 -18.08 -3.71 -10.05
C GLU A 40 -19.31 -3.00 -10.63
N CYS A 41 -19.09 -2.03 -11.51
CA CYS A 41 -20.14 -1.43 -12.33
C CYS A 41 -20.23 -2.09 -13.70
N VAL A 42 -21.40 -2.58 -14.07
CA VAL A 42 -21.63 -3.22 -15.39
C VAL A 42 -21.68 -2.24 -16.56
N ALA A 43 -21.83 -0.93 -16.30
CA ALA A 43 -21.93 0.09 -17.34
C ALA A 43 -20.55 0.63 -17.76
N CYS A 44 -19.71 1.00 -16.78
CA CYS A 44 -18.41 1.60 -17.04
C CYS A 44 -17.21 0.70 -16.70
N GLY A 45 -17.44 -0.48 -16.13
CA GLY A 45 -16.37 -1.40 -15.73
C GLY A 45 -15.58 -0.97 -14.49
N PHE A 46 -16.07 0.02 -13.72
CA PHE A 46 -15.45 0.43 -12.46
C PHE A 46 -15.40 -0.73 -11.46
N THR A 47 -14.22 -1.06 -10.94
CA THR A 47 -14.00 -2.11 -9.92
C THR A 47 -13.41 -1.51 -8.65
N ASP A 48 -13.87 -1.97 -7.49
CA ASP A 48 -13.40 -1.46 -6.20
C ASP A 48 -13.36 -2.57 -5.15
N THR A 49 -12.36 -2.50 -4.29
CA THR A 49 -12.12 -3.44 -3.18
C THR A 49 -12.52 -2.76 -1.87
N LEU A 50 -13.47 -3.36 -1.16
CA LEU A 50 -13.97 -2.83 0.09
C LEU A 50 -13.23 -3.50 1.26
N ASN A 51 -13.06 -2.78 2.36
CA ASN A 51 -12.61 -3.37 3.63
C ASN A 51 -13.78 -4.08 4.35
N GLU A 52 -13.51 -4.72 5.49
CA GLU A 52 -14.53 -5.37 6.33
C GLU A 52 -15.65 -4.41 6.78
N GLN A 53 -15.39 -3.11 6.80
CA GLN A 53 -16.35 -2.05 7.15
C GLN A 53 -17.16 -1.56 5.95
N GLY A 54 -16.94 -2.12 4.75
CA GLY A 54 -17.65 -1.74 3.52
C GLY A 54 -17.16 -0.43 2.89
N LEU A 55 -16.02 0.09 3.32
CA LEU A 55 -15.39 1.30 2.75
C LEU A 55 -14.46 0.91 1.62
N SER A 56 -14.48 1.67 0.53
CA SER A 56 -13.51 1.56 -0.56
C SER A 56 -12.10 1.76 -0.01
N VAL A 57 -11.20 0.79 -0.24
CA VAL A 57 -9.79 0.91 0.14
C VAL A 57 -9.08 1.60 -1.01
N PRO A 58 -8.73 2.89 -0.91
CA PRO A 58 -7.96 3.55 -1.96
C PRO A 58 -6.57 2.93 -1.91
N SER A 59 -6.20 2.16 -2.92
CA SER A 59 -4.79 1.82 -3.09
C SER A 59 -4.04 3.12 -3.31
N GLU A 60 -3.10 3.43 -2.41
CA GLU A 60 -2.26 4.61 -2.51
C GLU A 60 -1.67 4.69 -3.92
N LEU A 61 -2.02 5.75 -4.66
CA LEU A 61 -1.48 5.95 -6.00
C LEU A 61 0.04 6.08 -5.88
N GLY A 62 0.77 5.24 -6.61
CA GLY A 62 2.23 5.23 -6.66
C GLY A 62 2.76 6.53 -7.26
N THR A 63 2.79 7.60 -6.48
CA THR A 63 3.36 8.88 -6.88
C THR A 63 4.87 8.87 -6.63
N ARG A 64 5.63 9.61 -7.44
CA ARG A 64 7.10 9.75 -7.33
C ARG A 64 7.57 10.16 -5.92
N VAL A 65 6.70 10.80 -5.13
CA VAL A 65 6.98 11.32 -3.78
C VAL A 65 6.73 10.31 -2.65
N ASN A 66 6.08 9.18 -2.94
CA ASN A 66 5.81 8.14 -1.94
C ASN A 66 6.80 6.97 -2.06
N GLN A 67 8.08 7.27 -2.33
CA GLN A 67 9.16 6.29 -2.22
C GLN A 67 9.74 6.38 -0.82
N GLN A 68 9.62 5.32 -0.03
CA GLN A 68 10.27 5.25 1.29
C GLN A 68 11.78 5.43 1.08
N ALA A 69 12.33 6.49 1.68
CA ALA A 69 13.76 6.77 1.60
C ALA A 69 14.53 5.53 2.10
N PRO A 70 15.49 5.00 1.32
CA PRO A 70 16.25 3.84 1.74
C PRO A 70 16.94 4.16 3.06
N LYS A 71 16.66 3.35 4.09
CA LYS A 71 17.26 3.48 5.42
C LYS A 71 18.78 3.61 5.26
N PRO A 72 19.39 4.75 5.61
CA PRO A 72 20.81 4.95 5.39
C PRO A 72 21.56 3.87 6.14
N ALA A 73 22.42 3.13 5.42
CA ALA A 73 23.27 2.11 6.01
C ALA A 73 24.04 2.73 7.18
N ALA A 74 24.03 2.06 8.33
CA ALA A 74 24.62 2.56 9.56
C ALA A 74 26.03 3.08 9.29
N ALA A 75 26.22 4.40 9.43
CA ALA A 75 27.51 5.03 9.24
C ALA A 75 28.49 4.40 10.23
N LYS A 76 29.53 3.73 9.72
CA LYS A 76 30.63 3.23 10.53
C LYS A 76 31.45 4.43 11.00
N VAL A 77 31.01 5.03 12.11
CA VAL A 77 31.74 6.11 12.79
C VAL A 77 33.07 5.52 13.30
N GLN A 78 34.17 5.87 12.64
CA GLN A 78 35.51 5.57 13.13
C GLN A 78 36.02 6.78 13.92
N THR A 79 36.41 6.54 15.16
CA THR A 79 37.02 7.55 16.02
C THR A 79 38.46 7.78 15.57
N VAL A 80 38.82 9.04 15.31
CA VAL A 80 40.21 9.39 14.99
C VAL A 80 41.02 9.35 16.28
N GLN A 81 42.01 8.47 16.35
CA GLN A 81 42.95 8.44 17.47
C GLN A 81 44.00 9.55 17.28
N PHE A 82 43.89 10.59 18.11
CA PHE A 82 44.91 11.61 18.21
C PHE A 82 46.12 11.08 18.98
N PHE A 83 47.25 10.92 18.30
CA PHE A 83 48.53 10.72 18.96
C PHE A 83 49.09 12.09 19.36
N PRO A 84 49.32 12.36 20.66
CA PRO A 84 49.88 13.63 21.10
C PRO A 84 51.26 13.86 20.47
N ASN A 85 51.44 15.03 19.87
CA ASN A 85 52.63 15.41 19.12
C ASN A 85 53.87 15.41 20.03
N PRO A 86 54.86 14.51 19.81
CA PRO A 86 55.99 14.31 20.72
C PRO A 86 57.01 15.46 20.73
N LYS A 87 56.81 16.55 19.98
CA LYS A 87 57.75 17.68 19.88
C LYS A 87 57.32 18.96 20.60
N LEU A 88 56.20 18.97 21.33
CA LEU A 88 55.81 20.09 22.19
C LEU A 88 56.32 19.86 23.62
N LYS A 89 57.54 20.31 23.88
CA LYS A 89 58.07 20.43 25.26
C LYS A 89 57.20 21.43 26.02
N LYS A 90 56.54 21.00 27.10
CA LYS A 90 55.92 21.93 28.07
C LYS A 90 57.05 22.66 28.81
N PRO A 91 57.01 23.99 28.99
CA PRO A 91 57.79 24.61 30.06
C PRO A 91 57.22 24.13 31.40
N ALA A 92 58.11 23.62 32.26
CA ALA A 92 57.80 23.34 33.66
C ALA A 92 57.95 24.65 34.45
N ASP A 93 57.02 24.89 35.38
CA ASP A 93 57.22 25.83 36.48
C ASP A 93 58.21 25.20 37.49
#